data_AF-A0A078AU24-F1
#
_entry.id   AF-A0A078AU24-F1
#
_cell.length_a   1.000
_cell.length_b   1.000
_cell.length_c   1.000
_cell.angle_alpha   90.00
_cell.angle_beta   90.00
_cell.angle_gamma   90.00
#
_symmetry.space_group_name_H-M   'P 1'
#
loop_
_entity.id
_entity.type
_entity.pdbx_description
1 polymer ?
#
loop_
_entity_poly.entity_id
_entity_poly.type
_entity_poly.pdbx_seq_one_letter_code
_entity_poly.pdbx_strand_id
1 'polypeptide(L)'
;MMAFAKKFKWDGTPWIDENDPRAAEYRKAKERFLERERQLQDTLSAEDKKYYEAHRLAFHKLVEDSLKNRQNWWMRLQEMTEDQMDILPAEYIKKFGSFVMKIEEMQQEKQLEDNQMNVENYSQVKNLAKLQTNEEKQAIEDKNQVAREDLKGDRIYQYAKDNYFMRQTRVDLSKISYNHEQFREYTDLYEKASQKDREDLKYFYKMVKYCQTYPNSRDSAAVNFAKKVNMDLIQVPEEFKDVTIDDLEIRRDRRARRTVIRNRTSRDLSKYDAWLNYDRQLMKTAGKMTCIRKIMLSPALLVKAFGQPHRSRTAYDGTGEYDFEDNNLDIFNIHDYRKTEMYHGLPRDDEYYVKELKKPPHKREKKWPTIEEFWASTEPQEFRLHCSHHGDFRKFRVWLKKTLEEVAEKELSYEDEVMPKFKNEFDLCLGDYNEKGVVNKNFAVVNMDFTYFMKEDELKKYSQELLPEQITYPKYFDSSKAERIYITQEEILRRVEEEQEKMKNI
;
A
#
# COMPACT_ATOMS: atom_id res chain seq x y z
N MET A 1 -41.68 -8.36 0.31
CA MET A 1 -41.19 -7.42 -0.73
C MET A 1 -40.98 -8.07 -2.10
N MET A 2 -40.45 -9.30 -2.24
CA MET A 2 -40.24 -9.92 -3.58
C MET A 2 -41.53 -10.25 -4.37
N ALA A 3 -42.72 -10.28 -3.74
CA ALA A 3 -43.98 -10.51 -4.44
C ALA A 3 -44.55 -9.25 -5.14
N PHE A 4 -44.10 -8.05 -4.77
CA PHE A 4 -44.62 -6.79 -5.34
C PHE A 4 -43.95 -6.43 -6.67
N ALA A 5 -42.74 -6.95 -6.94
CA ALA A 5 -41.94 -6.62 -8.12
C ALA A 5 -42.35 -7.37 -9.41
N LYS A 6 -43.24 -8.37 -9.35
CA LYS A 6 -43.60 -9.19 -10.52
C LYS A 6 -44.75 -8.62 -11.39
N LYS A 7 -45.40 -7.51 -10.98
CA LYS A 7 -46.63 -7.02 -11.66
C LYS A 7 -46.49 -5.74 -12.48
N PHE A 8 -45.33 -5.08 -12.51
CA PHE A 8 -45.14 -3.84 -13.28
C PHE A 8 -44.10 -4.03 -14.39
N LYS A 9 -44.58 -4.08 -15.65
CA LYS A 9 -43.73 -3.78 -16.82
C LYS A 9 -43.67 -2.27 -16.94
N TRP A 10 -42.55 -1.68 -16.55
CA TRP A 10 -42.27 -0.25 -16.75
C TRP A 10 -41.78 -0.04 -18.19
N ASP A 11 -42.41 0.89 -18.92
CA ASP A 11 -42.17 1.15 -20.35
C ASP A 11 -41.12 2.26 -20.61
N GLY A 12 -40.45 2.72 -19.55
CA GLY A 12 -39.43 3.76 -19.63
C GLY A 12 -39.98 5.19 -19.71
N THR A 13 -41.30 5.39 -19.62
CA THR A 13 -41.83 6.75 -19.41
C THR A 13 -41.62 7.19 -17.96
N PRO A 14 -41.13 8.43 -17.71
CA PRO A 14 -41.11 9.00 -16.37
C PRO A 14 -42.52 8.97 -15.80
N TRP A 15 -42.69 8.46 -14.58
CA TRP A 15 -43.97 8.50 -13.89
C TRP A 15 -44.26 9.96 -13.55
N ILE A 16 -45.12 10.59 -14.34
CA ILE A 16 -45.62 11.93 -14.07
C ILE A 16 -46.98 11.73 -13.40
N ASP A 17 -47.12 12.19 -12.16
CA ASP A 17 -48.40 12.20 -11.47
C ASP A 17 -49.41 12.96 -12.34
N GLU A 18 -50.54 12.33 -12.67
CA GLU A 18 -51.55 12.94 -13.53
C GLU A 18 -52.17 14.20 -12.92
N ASN A 19 -52.01 14.38 -11.60
CA ASN A 19 -52.44 15.57 -10.87
C ASN A 19 -51.35 16.66 -10.78
N ASP A 20 -50.13 16.43 -11.29
CA ASP A 20 -49.11 17.48 -11.34
C ASP A 20 -49.50 18.52 -12.41
N PRO A 21 -49.69 19.81 -12.06
CA PRO A 21 -50.00 20.85 -13.02
C PRO A 21 -48.97 20.98 -14.16
N ARG A 22 -47.74 20.48 -13.97
CA ARG A 22 -46.69 20.43 -15.00
C ARG A 22 -46.89 19.33 -16.05
N ALA A 23 -47.72 18.32 -15.75
CA ALA A 23 -48.01 17.22 -16.68
C ALA A 23 -48.68 17.74 -17.97
N ALA A 24 -49.56 18.73 -17.84
CA ALA A 24 -50.23 19.38 -18.97
C ALA A 24 -49.25 20.16 -19.85
N GLU A 25 -48.27 20.85 -19.25
CA GLU A 25 -47.21 21.54 -20.01
C GLU A 25 -46.29 20.56 -20.73
N TYR A 26 -45.95 19.44 -20.10
CA TYR A 26 -45.11 18.41 -20.73
C TYR A 26 -45.79 17.77 -21.95
N ARG A 27 -47.11 17.52 -21.88
CA ARG A 27 -47.90 17.04 -23.03
C ARG A 27 -47.88 18.06 -24.18
N LYS A 28 -48.15 19.33 -23.88
CA LYS A 28 -48.08 20.41 -24.90
C LYS A 28 -46.69 20.56 -25.50
N ALA A 29 -45.63 20.44 -24.70
CA ALA A 29 -44.25 20.50 -25.19
C ALA A 29 -43.92 19.32 -26.11
N LYS A 30 -44.36 18.11 -25.75
CA LYS A 30 -44.21 16.89 -26.57
C LYS A 30 -44.96 17.02 -27.91
N GLU A 31 -46.19 17.52 -27.89
CA GLU A 31 -46.97 17.75 -29.11
C GLU A 31 -46.31 18.78 -30.02
N ARG A 32 -45.84 19.90 -29.48
CA ARG A 32 -45.08 20.92 -30.26
C ARG A 32 -43.79 20.36 -30.86
N PHE A 33 -43.10 19.48 -30.14
CA PHE A 33 -41.89 18.83 -30.64
C PHE A 33 -42.22 17.91 -31.83
N LEU A 34 -43.24 17.06 -31.69
CA LEU A 34 -43.68 16.15 -32.75
C LEU A 34 -44.17 16.89 -34.00
N GLU A 35 -44.84 18.04 -33.81
CA GLU A 35 -45.32 18.86 -34.91
C GLU A 35 -44.16 19.54 -35.67
N ARG A 36 -43.15 20.06 -34.95
CA ARG A 36 -41.92 20.57 -35.57
C ARG A 36 -41.14 19.46 -36.29
N GLU A 37 -41.11 18.26 -35.72
CA GLU A 37 -40.45 17.11 -36.35
C GLU A 37 -41.13 16.73 -37.68
N ARG A 38 -42.47 16.71 -37.71
CA ARG A 38 -43.23 16.48 -38.95
C ARG A 38 -42.97 17.55 -40.00
N GLN A 39 -43.00 18.83 -39.60
CA GLN A 39 -42.70 19.93 -40.51
C GLN A 39 -41.28 19.83 -41.08
N LEU A 40 -40.29 19.47 -40.24
CA LEU A 40 -38.92 19.26 -40.69
C LEU A 40 -38.84 18.10 -41.69
N GLN A 41 -39.48 16.96 -41.39
CA GLN A 41 -39.54 15.83 -42.30
C GLN A 41 -40.15 16.23 -43.65
N ASP A 42 -41.23 17.00 -43.68
CA ASP A 42 -41.88 17.42 -44.93
C ASP A 42 -40.98 18.31 -45.80
N THR A 43 -40.05 19.04 -45.20
CA THR A 43 -39.08 19.87 -45.94
C THR A 43 -37.85 19.11 -46.48
N LEU A 44 -37.60 17.89 -46.01
CA LEU A 44 -36.41 17.11 -46.38
C LEU A 44 -36.61 16.31 -47.66
N SER A 45 -35.52 16.15 -48.43
CA SER A 45 -35.49 15.29 -49.61
C SER A 45 -35.69 13.81 -49.23
N ALA A 46 -36.03 12.96 -50.20
CA ALA A 46 -36.24 11.53 -49.93
C ALA A 46 -34.98 10.81 -49.39
N GLU A 47 -33.78 11.26 -49.77
CA GLU A 47 -32.52 10.72 -49.25
C GLU A 47 -32.25 11.24 -47.83
N ASP A 48 -32.45 12.54 -47.59
CA ASP A 48 -32.25 13.14 -46.25
C ASP A 48 -33.25 12.62 -45.22
N LYS A 49 -34.48 12.28 -45.64
CA LYS A 49 -35.46 11.58 -44.79
C LYS A 49 -34.92 10.27 -44.25
N LYS A 50 -34.26 9.46 -45.09
CA LYS A 50 -33.64 8.20 -44.66
C LYS A 50 -32.50 8.42 -43.67
N TYR A 51 -31.65 9.43 -43.90
CA TYR A 51 -30.60 9.80 -42.96
C TYR A 51 -31.16 10.29 -41.63
N TYR A 52 -32.21 11.11 -41.67
CA TYR A 52 -32.89 11.61 -40.49
C TYR A 52 -33.54 10.49 -39.67
N GLU A 53 -34.20 9.53 -40.32
CA GLU A 53 -34.76 8.34 -39.69
C GLU A 53 -33.68 7.46 -39.05
N ALA A 54 -32.57 7.21 -39.75
CA ALA A 54 -31.45 6.45 -39.21
C ALA A 54 -30.81 7.14 -38.00
N HIS A 55 -30.63 8.46 -38.07
CA HIS A 55 -30.12 9.28 -36.97
C HIS A 55 -31.07 9.24 -35.76
N ARG A 56 -32.38 9.33 -36.00
CA ARG A 56 -33.42 9.24 -34.95
C ARG A 56 -33.41 7.87 -34.26
N LEU A 57 -33.29 6.78 -35.02
CA LEU A 57 -33.16 5.42 -34.49
C LEU A 57 -31.90 5.26 -33.64
N ALA A 58 -30.77 5.80 -34.12
CA ALA A 58 -29.51 5.81 -33.36
C ALA A 58 -29.63 6.60 -32.06
N PHE A 59 -30.28 7.76 -32.09
CA PHE A 59 -30.54 8.58 -30.91
C PHE A 59 -31.47 7.87 -29.92
N HIS A 60 -32.56 7.26 -30.38
CA HIS A 60 -33.45 6.45 -29.53
C HIS A 60 -32.71 5.29 -28.88
N LYS A 61 -31.84 4.60 -29.61
CA LYS A 61 -31.01 3.53 -29.06
C LYS A 61 -30.02 4.04 -28.02
N LEU A 62 -29.39 5.19 -28.26
CA LEU A 62 -28.52 5.87 -27.28
C LEU A 62 -29.28 6.25 -26.01
N VAL A 63 -30.51 6.75 -26.13
CA VAL A 63 -31.36 7.09 -24.98
C VAL A 63 -31.82 5.83 -24.25
N GLU A 64 -32.21 4.77 -24.96
CA GLU A 64 -32.52 3.47 -24.35
C GLU A 64 -31.32 2.89 -23.62
N ASP A 65 -30.14 2.90 -24.23
CA ASP A 65 -28.92 2.38 -23.64
C ASP A 65 -28.50 3.25 -22.45
N SER A 66 -28.71 4.57 -22.50
CA SER A 66 -28.54 5.50 -21.37
C SER A 66 -29.54 5.22 -20.25
N LEU A 67 -30.81 4.92 -20.56
CA LEU A 67 -31.83 4.57 -19.57
C LEU A 67 -31.56 3.19 -18.94
N LYS A 68 -31.13 2.21 -19.74
CA LYS A 68 -30.63 0.91 -19.25
C LYS A 68 -29.38 1.09 -18.38
N ASN A 69 -28.51 2.06 -18.71
CA ASN A 69 -27.38 2.46 -17.87
C ASN A 69 -27.80 3.26 -16.62
N ARG A 70 -28.87 4.05 -16.65
CA ARG A 70 -29.43 4.72 -15.46
C ARG A 70 -30.16 3.75 -14.53
N GLN A 71 -30.66 2.65 -15.08
CA GLN A 71 -31.12 1.49 -14.32
C GLN A 71 -29.95 0.63 -13.79
N ASN A 72 -28.71 0.85 -14.24
CA ASN A 72 -27.57 0.32 -13.51
C ASN A 72 -27.49 1.06 -12.18
N TRP A 73 -27.74 0.29 -11.11
CA TRP A 73 -27.53 0.66 -9.70
C TRP A 73 -26.21 1.41 -9.45
N TRP A 74 -25.20 1.22 -10.32
CA TRP A 74 -23.94 1.93 -10.34
C TRP A 74 -24.04 3.46 -10.55
N MET A 75 -24.82 3.92 -11.53
CA MET A 75 -25.01 5.37 -11.75
C MET A 75 -25.77 6.00 -10.59
N ARG A 76 -26.68 5.25 -9.94
CA ARG A 76 -27.35 5.69 -8.72
C ARG A 76 -26.41 5.84 -7.53
N LEU A 77 -25.38 5.00 -7.43
CA LEU A 77 -24.32 5.16 -6.43
C LEU A 77 -23.42 6.36 -6.73
N GLN A 78 -23.14 6.67 -8.00
CA GLN A 78 -22.37 7.86 -8.37
C GLN A 78 -23.15 9.17 -8.16
N GLU A 79 -24.47 9.14 -8.25
CA GLU A 79 -25.35 10.28 -8.00
C GLU A 79 -25.78 10.40 -6.51
N MET A 80 -25.41 9.43 -5.65
CA MET A 80 -25.72 9.48 -4.21
C MET A 80 -24.82 10.50 -3.50
N THR A 81 -25.43 11.33 -2.66
CA THR A 81 -24.68 12.22 -1.76
C THR A 81 -24.01 11.41 -0.65
N GLU A 82 -22.99 11.99 0.00
CA GLU A 82 -22.25 11.35 1.09
C GLU A 82 -23.20 10.86 2.21
N ASP A 83 -24.16 11.70 2.61
CA ASP A 83 -25.21 11.34 3.57
C ASP A 83 -26.09 10.15 3.13
N GLN A 84 -26.30 9.96 1.82
CA GLN A 84 -27.08 8.83 1.31
C GLN A 84 -26.26 7.54 1.28
N MET A 85 -24.94 7.64 1.14
CA MET A 85 -24.03 6.49 1.24
C MET A 85 -23.93 6.00 2.68
N ASP A 86 -24.00 6.89 3.68
CA ASP A 86 -23.95 6.52 5.11
C ASP A 86 -25.18 5.75 5.59
N ILE A 87 -26.31 5.88 4.90
CA ILE A 87 -27.56 5.18 5.24
C ILE A 87 -27.62 3.79 4.55
N LEU A 88 -26.65 3.44 3.71
CA LEU A 88 -26.64 2.13 3.05
C LEU A 88 -26.42 1.01 4.08
N PRO A 89 -27.22 -0.08 4.04
CA PRO A 89 -27.01 -1.22 4.92
C PRO A 89 -25.57 -1.75 4.80
N ALA A 90 -24.94 -2.04 5.95
CA ALA A 90 -23.54 -2.47 6.01
C ALA A 90 -23.22 -3.70 5.14
N GLU A 91 -24.20 -4.58 4.92
CA GLU A 91 -24.10 -5.74 4.03
C GLU A 91 -23.92 -5.34 2.56
N TYR A 92 -24.50 -4.21 2.14
CA TYR A 92 -24.36 -3.64 0.80
C TYR A 92 -22.96 -3.06 0.61
N ILE A 93 -22.48 -2.29 1.59
CA ILE A 93 -21.11 -1.71 1.59
C ILE A 93 -20.07 -2.84 1.53
N LYS A 94 -20.27 -3.91 2.30
CA LYS A 94 -19.35 -5.06 2.32
C LYS A 94 -19.33 -5.84 1.01
N LYS A 95 -20.49 -6.02 0.36
CA LYS A 95 -20.60 -6.76 -0.90
C LYS A 95 -20.06 -5.97 -2.09
N PHE A 96 -20.38 -4.68 -2.17
CA PHE A 96 -20.06 -3.85 -3.33
C PHE A 96 -18.77 -3.04 -3.17
N GLY A 97 -18.30 -2.78 -1.95
CA GLY A 97 -16.99 -2.12 -1.73
C GLY A 97 -15.82 -2.92 -2.31
N SER A 98 -15.90 -4.26 -2.26
CA SER A 98 -14.91 -5.13 -2.94
C SER A 98 -14.96 -5.04 -4.46
N PHE A 99 -16.13 -4.77 -5.03
CA PHE A 99 -16.36 -4.61 -6.46
C PHE A 99 -15.94 -3.22 -6.95
N VAL A 100 -16.20 -2.16 -6.17
CA VAL A 100 -15.70 -0.79 -6.39
C VAL A 100 -14.18 -0.79 -6.47
N MET A 101 -13.50 -1.38 -5.48
CA MET A 101 -12.04 -1.51 -5.45
C MET A 101 -11.51 -2.28 -6.67
N LYS A 102 -12.21 -3.34 -7.10
CA LYS A 102 -11.83 -4.15 -8.28
C LYS A 102 -11.98 -3.37 -9.59
N ILE A 103 -13.01 -2.54 -9.70
CA ILE A 103 -13.22 -1.68 -10.87
C ILE A 103 -12.18 -0.57 -10.91
N GLU A 104 -11.85 0.03 -9.77
CA GLU A 104 -10.80 1.06 -9.69
C GLU A 104 -9.43 0.48 -10.07
N GLU A 105 -9.10 -0.74 -9.59
CA GLU A 105 -7.94 -1.51 -10.05
C GLU A 105 -7.95 -1.70 -11.58
N MET A 106 -9.08 -2.15 -12.15
CA MET A 106 -9.23 -2.34 -13.60
C MET A 106 -9.12 -1.04 -14.40
N GLN A 107 -9.62 0.08 -13.86
CA GLN A 107 -9.50 1.39 -14.50
C GLN A 107 -8.07 1.90 -14.48
N GLN A 108 -7.33 1.68 -13.39
CA GLN A 108 -5.91 2.00 -13.29
C GLN A 108 -5.07 1.12 -14.23
N GLU A 109 -5.35 -0.18 -14.31
CA GLU A 109 -4.71 -1.10 -15.27
C GLU A 109 -4.98 -0.65 -16.71
N LYS A 110 -6.24 -0.33 -17.05
CA LYS A 110 -6.59 0.18 -18.38
C LYS A 110 -5.91 1.51 -18.69
N GLN A 111 -5.83 2.44 -17.74
CA GLN A 111 -5.08 3.69 -17.93
C GLN A 111 -3.58 3.45 -18.13
N LEU A 112 -2.99 2.47 -17.45
CA LEU A 112 -1.60 2.08 -17.66
C LEU A 112 -1.39 1.45 -19.05
N GLU A 113 -2.31 0.59 -19.50
CA GLU A 113 -2.29 0.01 -20.85
C GLU A 113 -2.47 1.10 -21.92
N ASP A 114 -3.40 2.02 -21.74
CA ASP A 114 -3.63 3.16 -22.64
C ASP A 114 -2.41 4.09 -22.67
N ASN A 115 -1.75 4.32 -21.52
CA ASN A 115 -0.51 5.09 -21.45
C ASN A 115 0.66 4.37 -22.11
N GLN A 116 0.78 3.05 -21.97
CA GLN A 116 1.80 2.25 -22.67
C GLN A 116 1.57 2.25 -24.17
N MET A 117 0.33 2.01 -24.63
CA MET A 117 -0.04 2.15 -26.04
C MET A 117 0.23 3.56 -26.55
N ASN A 118 -0.06 4.60 -25.76
CA ASN A 118 0.21 5.98 -26.16
C ASN A 118 1.70 6.28 -26.24
N VAL A 119 2.54 5.75 -25.35
CA VAL A 119 4.01 5.88 -25.42
C VAL A 119 4.56 5.15 -26.65
N GLU A 120 4.06 3.95 -26.94
CA GLU A 120 4.41 3.19 -28.13
C GLU A 120 3.96 3.92 -29.40
N ASN A 121 2.72 4.41 -29.44
CA ASN A 121 2.19 5.23 -30.52
C ASN A 121 2.97 6.54 -30.69
N TYR A 122 3.35 7.22 -29.61
CA TYR A 122 4.17 8.43 -29.69
C TYR A 122 5.56 8.12 -30.26
N SER A 123 6.15 6.98 -29.91
CA SER A 123 7.43 6.55 -30.47
C SER A 123 7.34 6.20 -31.96
N GLN A 124 6.22 5.60 -32.38
CA GLN A 124 5.93 5.28 -33.77
C GLN A 124 5.64 6.56 -34.58
N VAL A 125 4.80 7.46 -34.08
CA VAL A 125 4.47 8.75 -34.71
C VAL A 125 5.69 9.67 -34.80
N LYS A 126 6.56 9.68 -33.78
CA LYS A 126 7.82 10.45 -33.80
C LYS A 126 8.83 9.95 -34.85
N ASN A 127 8.75 8.67 -35.22
CA ASN A 127 9.54 8.09 -36.30
C ASN A 127 8.87 8.28 -37.67
N LEU A 128 7.53 8.23 -37.74
CA LEU A 128 6.74 8.46 -38.96
C LEU A 128 6.72 9.93 -39.38
N ALA A 129 6.81 10.88 -38.44
CA ALA A 129 6.87 12.32 -38.72
C ALA A 129 8.20 12.77 -39.35
N LYS A 130 9.23 11.91 -39.33
CA LYS A 130 10.53 12.15 -39.99
C LYS A 130 10.59 11.63 -41.43
N LEU A 131 9.56 10.93 -41.89
CA LEU A 131 9.49 10.32 -43.22
C LEU A 131 8.52 11.13 -44.06
N GLN A 132 8.99 11.63 -45.20
CA GLN A 132 8.26 12.63 -45.97
C GLN A 132 7.32 12.01 -47.01
N THR A 133 7.52 10.74 -47.37
CA THR A 133 6.75 10.05 -48.42
C THR A 133 6.01 8.83 -47.89
N ASN A 134 4.89 8.48 -48.51
CA ASN A 134 4.08 7.32 -48.12
C ASN A 134 4.83 5.99 -48.36
N GLU A 135 5.74 5.96 -49.34
CA GLU A 135 6.57 4.78 -49.64
C GLU A 135 7.57 4.46 -48.53
N GLU A 136 8.16 5.49 -47.89
CA GLU A 136 9.07 5.31 -46.76
C GLU A 136 8.39 4.73 -45.53
N LYS A 137 7.11 5.08 -45.31
CA LYS A 137 6.30 4.55 -44.20
C LYS A 137 6.00 3.07 -44.41
N GLN A 138 5.59 2.70 -45.62
CA GLN A 138 5.30 1.32 -46.01
C GLN A 138 6.55 0.42 -45.85
N ALA A 139 7.71 0.89 -46.31
CA ALA A 139 8.97 0.13 -46.24
C ALA A 139 9.44 -0.17 -44.80
N ILE A 140 9.11 0.68 -43.83
CA ILE A 140 9.45 0.45 -42.42
C ILE A 140 8.46 -0.51 -41.76
N GLU A 141 7.18 -0.45 -42.11
CA GLU A 141 6.19 -1.44 -41.67
C GLU A 141 6.57 -2.85 -42.13
N ASP A 142 6.92 -3.00 -43.40
CA ASP A 142 7.37 -4.28 -43.96
C ASP A 142 8.63 -4.79 -43.25
N LYS A 143 9.59 -3.91 -42.97
CA LYS A 143 10.83 -4.25 -42.26
C LYS A 143 10.59 -4.68 -40.81
N ASN A 144 9.64 -4.03 -40.13
CA ASN A 144 9.24 -4.39 -38.78
C ASN A 144 8.45 -5.71 -38.73
N GLN A 145 7.67 -6.00 -39.77
CA GLN A 145 6.95 -7.25 -39.89
C GLN A 145 7.91 -8.43 -40.10
N VAL A 146 8.92 -8.28 -40.96
CA VAL A 146 10.01 -9.26 -41.13
C VAL A 146 10.75 -9.49 -39.80
N ALA A 147 11.10 -8.43 -39.08
CA ALA A 147 11.77 -8.56 -37.78
C ALA A 147 10.91 -9.28 -36.72
N ARG A 148 9.58 -9.11 -36.75
CA ARG A 148 8.63 -9.82 -35.86
C ARG A 148 8.53 -11.31 -36.21
N GLU A 149 8.66 -11.67 -37.47
CA GLU A 149 8.67 -13.06 -37.94
C GLU A 149 10.00 -13.76 -37.59
N ASP A 150 11.13 -13.07 -37.75
CA ASP A 150 12.46 -13.57 -37.34
C ASP A 150 12.54 -13.80 -35.82
N LEU A 151 11.98 -12.90 -35.00
CA LEU A 151 11.93 -13.04 -33.53
C LEU A 151 11.09 -14.25 -33.06
N LYS A 152 10.12 -14.70 -33.85
CA LYS A 152 9.34 -15.92 -33.56
C LYS A 152 10.14 -17.19 -33.88
N GLY A 153 11.00 -17.16 -34.89
CA GLY A 153 11.93 -18.26 -35.19
C GLY A 153 13.06 -18.38 -34.17
N ASP A 154 13.64 -17.26 -33.73
CA ASP A 154 14.84 -17.24 -32.89
C ASP A 154 14.66 -17.77 -31.47
N ARG A 155 13.47 -17.66 -30.86
CA ARG A 155 13.23 -18.22 -29.51
C ARG A 155 13.19 -19.75 -29.51
N ILE A 156 12.71 -20.36 -30.59
CA ILE A 156 12.68 -21.81 -30.76
C ILE A 156 14.09 -22.31 -31.11
N TYR A 157 14.83 -21.57 -31.93
CA TYR A 157 16.21 -21.90 -32.29
C TYR A 157 17.20 -21.71 -31.13
N GLN A 158 17.07 -20.70 -30.26
CA GLN A 158 17.95 -20.53 -29.10
C GLN A 158 17.77 -21.64 -28.06
N TYR A 159 16.54 -22.08 -27.79
CA TYR A 159 16.26 -23.22 -26.91
C TYR A 159 16.76 -24.55 -27.49
N ALA A 160 16.71 -24.70 -28.81
CA ALA A 160 17.26 -25.86 -29.50
C ALA A 160 18.79 -25.84 -29.51
N LYS A 161 19.43 -24.71 -29.83
CA LYS A 161 20.89 -24.58 -29.96
C LYS A 161 21.63 -24.79 -28.64
N ASP A 162 21.11 -24.28 -27.53
CA ASP A 162 21.69 -24.49 -26.19
C ASP A 162 21.55 -25.94 -25.68
N ASN A 163 20.58 -26.70 -26.19
CA ASN A 163 20.42 -28.13 -25.89
C ASN A 163 21.09 -29.06 -26.91
N TYR A 164 21.28 -28.62 -28.16
CA TYR A 164 21.78 -29.44 -29.25
C TYR A 164 23.25 -29.80 -29.07
N PHE A 165 24.08 -28.85 -28.61
CA PHE A 165 25.50 -29.12 -28.30
C PHE A 165 25.70 -29.98 -27.04
N MET A 166 24.75 -30.00 -26.11
CA MET A 166 24.81 -30.82 -24.89
C MET A 166 24.48 -32.31 -25.14
N ARG A 167 23.82 -32.64 -26.26
CA ARG A 167 23.26 -33.98 -26.52
C ARG A 167 23.91 -34.77 -27.65
N GLN A 168 24.75 -34.16 -28.47
CA GLN A 168 25.45 -34.93 -29.50
C GLN A 168 26.55 -35.79 -28.88
N THR A 169 26.58 -37.06 -29.27
CA THR A 169 27.74 -37.92 -29.04
C THR A 169 28.94 -37.22 -29.65
N ARG A 170 29.94 -36.91 -28.84
CA ARG A 170 31.15 -36.21 -29.29
C ARG A 170 31.79 -37.05 -30.38
N VAL A 171 31.74 -36.55 -31.60
CA VAL A 171 32.28 -37.22 -32.76
C VAL A 171 33.79 -37.20 -32.60
N ASP A 172 34.36 -38.37 -32.32
CA ASP A 172 35.79 -38.58 -32.27
C ASP A 172 36.30 -38.71 -33.71
N LEU A 173 36.90 -37.65 -34.24
CA LEU A 173 37.42 -37.65 -35.60
C LEU A 173 38.52 -38.70 -35.81
N SER A 174 39.15 -39.23 -34.74
CA SER A 174 40.10 -40.34 -34.87
C SER A 174 39.45 -41.65 -35.31
N LYS A 175 38.13 -41.78 -35.12
CA LYS A 175 37.35 -42.98 -35.46
C LYS A 175 36.70 -42.90 -36.84
N ILE A 176 36.74 -41.74 -37.49
CA ILE A 176 36.13 -41.52 -38.80
C ILE A 176 37.25 -41.30 -39.82
N SER A 177 37.34 -42.18 -40.82
CA SER A 177 38.28 -42.02 -41.93
C SER A 177 37.77 -40.92 -42.88
N TYR A 178 38.55 -39.86 -43.06
CA TYR A 178 38.33 -38.80 -44.05
C TYR A 178 39.65 -38.30 -44.62
N ASN A 179 39.61 -37.60 -45.76
CA ASN A 179 40.82 -37.09 -46.40
C ASN A 179 41.35 -35.84 -45.67
N HIS A 180 42.36 -36.02 -44.82
CA HIS A 180 42.95 -34.94 -44.03
C HIS A 180 43.57 -33.82 -44.87
N GLU A 181 44.09 -34.11 -46.06
CA GLU A 181 44.71 -33.10 -46.93
C GLU A 181 43.65 -32.19 -47.57
N GLN A 182 42.52 -32.76 -47.97
CA GLN A 182 41.40 -32.01 -48.54
C GLN A 182 40.63 -31.18 -47.51
N PHE A 183 40.63 -31.59 -46.24
CA PHE A 183 39.84 -30.98 -45.17
C PHE A 183 40.70 -30.41 -44.03
N ARG A 184 41.92 -29.96 -44.31
CA ARG A 184 42.85 -29.43 -43.30
C ARG A 184 42.26 -28.32 -42.44
N GLU A 185 41.54 -27.37 -43.04
CA GLU A 185 40.87 -26.28 -42.30
C GLU A 185 39.80 -26.80 -41.33
N TYR A 186 39.10 -27.87 -41.70
CA TYR A 186 38.10 -28.50 -40.85
C TYR A 186 38.76 -29.23 -39.67
N THR A 187 39.88 -29.92 -39.90
CA THR A 187 40.68 -30.54 -38.83
C THR A 187 41.17 -29.49 -37.84
N ASP A 188 41.76 -28.39 -38.31
CA ASP A 188 42.24 -27.29 -37.45
C ASP A 188 41.10 -26.65 -36.63
N LEU A 189 39.93 -26.46 -37.27
CA LEU A 189 38.75 -25.90 -36.60
C LEU A 189 38.20 -26.86 -35.53
N TYR A 190 38.16 -28.15 -35.84
CA TYR A 190 37.77 -29.19 -34.88
C TYR A 190 38.74 -29.27 -33.71
N GLU A 191 40.06 -29.24 -33.94
CA GLU A 191 41.05 -29.29 -32.86
C GLU A 191 40.92 -28.09 -31.92
N LYS A 192 40.77 -26.88 -32.46
CA LYS A 192 40.51 -25.66 -31.67
C LYS A 192 39.22 -25.76 -30.87
N ALA A 193 38.14 -26.26 -31.49
CA ALA A 193 36.87 -26.46 -30.82
C ALA A 193 36.97 -27.52 -29.71
N SER A 194 37.67 -28.63 -29.97
CA SER A 194 37.90 -29.73 -29.04
C SER A 194 38.74 -29.29 -27.83
N GLN A 195 39.79 -28.49 -28.05
CA GLN A 195 40.57 -27.88 -26.97
C GLN A 195 39.70 -26.98 -26.09
N LYS A 196 38.93 -26.08 -26.70
CA LYS A 196 38.03 -25.18 -25.98
C LYS A 196 36.96 -25.94 -25.19
N ASP A 197 36.37 -26.98 -25.77
CA ASP A 197 35.40 -27.85 -25.09
C ASP A 197 36.04 -28.55 -23.89
N ARG A 198 37.26 -29.09 -24.02
CA ARG A 198 38.01 -29.68 -22.90
C ARG A 198 38.25 -28.67 -21.78
N GLU A 199 38.58 -27.43 -22.11
CA GLU A 199 38.77 -26.36 -21.12
C GLU A 199 37.46 -26.00 -20.41
N ASP A 200 36.36 -25.83 -21.15
CA ASP A 200 35.05 -25.50 -20.59
C ASP A 200 34.50 -26.64 -19.73
N LEU A 201 34.78 -27.91 -20.08
CA LEU A 201 34.47 -29.08 -19.25
C LEU A 201 35.32 -29.14 -17.99
N LYS A 202 36.62 -28.90 -18.11
CA LYS A 202 37.52 -28.83 -16.96
C LYS A 202 37.03 -27.77 -15.98
N TYR A 203 36.62 -26.60 -16.49
CA TYR A 203 36.01 -25.54 -15.68
C TYR A 203 34.67 -25.97 -15.07
N PHE A 204 33.79 -26.61 -15.85
CA PHE A 204 32.50 -27.11 -15.38
C PHE A 204 32.66 -28.11 -14.22
N TYR A 205 33.51 -29.13 -14.38
CA TYR A 205 33.72 -30.14 -13.34
C TYR A 205 34.46 -29.56 -12.12
N LYS A 206 35.35 -28.58 -12.29
CA LYS A 206 35.89 -27.81 -11.16
C LYS A 206 34.79 -27.06 -10.40
N MET A 207 33.87 -26.40 -11.10
CA MET A 207 32.72 -25.72 -10.48
C MET A 207 31.81 -26.71 -9.75
N VAL A 208 31.59 -27.90 -10.31
CA VAL A 208 30.83 -28.97 -9.64
C VAL A 208 31.53 -29.39 -8.35
N LYS A 209 32.83 -29.69 -8.42
CA LYS A 209 33.65 -30.09 -7.26
C LYS A 209 33.69 -29.00 -6.18
N TYR A 210 33.80 -27.73 -6.58
CA TYR A 210 33.74 -26.56 -5.69
C TYR A 210 32.40 -26.47 -4.97
N CYS A 211 31.27 -26.60 -5.68
CA CYS A 211 29.95 -26.52 -5.06
C CYS A 211 29.67 -27.72 -4.11
N GLN A 212 30.18 -28.91 -4.43
CA GLN A 212 30.09 -30.09 -3.56
C GLN A 212 30.94 -29.93 -2.30
N THR A 213 32.13 -29.33 -2.42
CA THR A 213 33.05 -29.12 -1.29
C THR A 213 32.60 -27.96 -0.40
N TYR A 214 31.99 -26.92 -0.98
CA TYR A 214 31.52 -25.72 -0.29
C TYR A 214 30.03 -25.45 -0.52
N PRO A 215 29.12 -26.29 -0.01
CA PRO A 215 27.67 -26.14 -0.25
C PRO A 215 27.09 -24.83 0.31
N ASN A 216 27.75 -24.26 1.33
CA ASN A 216 27.36 -23.00 1.97
C ASN A 216 28.17 -21.79 1.48
N SER A 217 28.78 -21.86 0.30
CA SER A 217 29.55 -20.74 -0.26
C SER A 217 28.68 -19.48 -0.39
N ARG A 218 29.24 -18.32 0.00
CA ARG A 218 28.61 -17.01 -0.17
C ARG A 218 28.81 -16.44 -1.59
N ASP A 219 29.55 -17.12 -2.46
CA ASP A 219 29.74 -16.67 -3.84
C ASP A 219 28.46 -16.88 -4.66
N SER A 220 27.85 -15.77 -5.10
CA SER A 220 26.58 -15.79 -5.82
C SER A 220 26.67 -16.56 -7.15
N ALA A 221 27.84 -16.60 -7.79
CA ALA A 221 28.02 -17.33 -9.04
C ALA A 221 27.98 -18.85 -8.81
N ALA A 222 28.59 -19.34 -7.72
CA ALA A 222 28.52 -20.75 -7.33
C ALA A 222 27.09 -21.16 -6.93
N VAL A 223 26.40 -20.32 -6.15
CA VAL A 223 25.00 -20.56 -5.77
C VAL A 223 24.08 -20.62 -6.99
N ASN A 224 24.26 -19.71 -7.96
CA ASN A 224 23.46 -19.72 -9.19
C ASN A 224 23.78 -20.93 -10.07
N PHE A 225 25.05 -21.36 -10.11
CA PHE A 225 25.46 -22.58 -10.80
C PHE A 225 24.78 -23.82 -10.20
N ALA A 226 24.85 -23.99 -8.88
CA ALA A 226 24.24 -25.11 -8.16
C ALA A 226 22.70 -25.14 -8.26
N LYS A 227 22.05 -23.97 -8.45
CA LYS A 227 20.60 -23.91 -8.73
C LYS A 227 20.25 -24.31 -10.15
N LYS A 228 21.12 -23.97 -11.11
CA LYS A 228 20.90 -24.27 -12.53
C LYS A 228 21.19 -25.75 -12.84
N VAL A 229 22.13 -26.34 -12.11
CA VAL A 229 22.67 -27.66 -12.35
C VAL A 229 22.36 -28.54 -11.15
N ASN A 230 21.56 -29.60 -11.34
CA ASN A 230 21.22 -30.54 -10.28
C ASN A 230 22.46 -31.34 -9.86
N MET A 231 23.14 -30.85 -8.82
CA MET A 231 24.44 -31.35 -8.34
C MET A 231 24.43 -32.84 -8.00
N ASP A 232 23.31 -33.35 -7.49
CA ASP A 232 23.15 -34.74 -7.06
C ASP A 232 23.12 -35.73 -8.23
N LEU A 233 22.79 -35.25 -9.44
CA LEU A 233 22.65 -36.09 -10.63
C LEU A 233 23.96 -36.21 -11.44
N ILE A 234 25.01 -35.49 -11.06
CA ILE A 234 26.25 -35.42 -11.84
C ILE A 234 27.32 -36.29 -11.22
N GLN A 235 27.66 -37.37 -11.93
CA GLN A 235 28.86 -38.15 -11.65
C GLN A 235 30.06 -37.50 -12.34
N VAL A 236 31.10 -37.20 -11.55
CA VAL A 236 32.36 -36.65 -12.09
C VAL A 236 33.11 -37.80 -12.78
N PRO A 237 33.40 -37.71 -14.09
CA PRO A 237 34.17 -38.73 -14.80
C PRO A 237 35.58 -38.89 -14.21
N GLU A 238 36.16 -40.09 -14.33
CA GLU A 238 37.49 -40.39 -13.79
C GLU A 238 38.57 -39.42 -14.28
N GLU A 239 38.50 -39.01 -15.55
CA GLU A 239 39.41 -38.04 -16.18
C GLU A 239 39.48 -36.68 -15.47
N PHE A 240 38.43 -36.31 -14.72
CA PHE A 240 38.33 -35.03 -14.02
C PHE A 240 38.43 -35.17 -12.48
N LYS A 241 38.62 -36.38 -11.96
CA LYS A 241 38.66 -36.64 -10.52
C LYS A 241 39.83 -35.95 -9.83
N ASP A 242 40.98 -35.96 -10.49
CA ASP A 242 42.26 -35.42 -9.99
C ASP A 242 42.42 -33.90 -10.21
N VAL A 243 41.43 -33.26 -10.83
CA VAL A 243 41.49 -31.82 -11.07
C VAL A 243 41.35 -31.08 -9.73
N THR A 244 42.35 -30.25 -9.41
CA THR A 244 42.39 -29.42 -8.20
C THR A 244 41.42 -28.23 -8.30
N ILE A 245 41.00 -27.72 -7.14
CA ILE A 245 40.06 -26.59 -7.02
C ILE A 245 40.81 -25.25 -6.85
N ASP A 246 42.07 -25.30 -6.43
CA ASP A 246 42.83 -24.13 -5.96
C ASP A 246 43.02 -23.05 -7.03
N ASP A 247 43.05 -23.42 -8.31
CA ASP A 247 43.21 -22.55 -9.47
C ASP A 247 41.86 -22.16 -10.12
N LEU A 248 40.73 -22.38 -9.44
CA LEU A 248 39.41 -22.05 -9.97
C LEU A 248 39.12 -20.55 -9.90
N GLU A 249 39.28 -19.86 -11.01
CA GLU A 249 38.75 -18.49 -11.18
C GLU A 249 37.29 -18.51 -11.62
N ILE A 250 36.37 -18.30 -10.67
CA ILE A 250 34.93 -18.28 -10.96
C ILE A 250 34.63 -17.14 -11.94
N ARG A 251 34.21 -17.48 -13.16
CA ARG A 251 33.80 -16.55 -14.23
C ARG A 251 32.53 -15.79 -13.79
N ARG A 252 32.70 -14.69 -13.05
CA ARG A 252 31.60 -13.79 -12.70
C ARG A 252 31.06 -13.10 -13.95
N ASP A 253 29.74 -12.99 -14.04
CA ASP A 253 29.07 -12.23 -15.10
C ASP A 253 29.64 -10.82 -15.22
N ARG A 254 29.74 -10.27 -16.44
CA ARG A 254 30.19 -8.89 -16.66
C ARG A 254 29.41 -7.87 -15.81
N ARG A 255 28.14 -8.14 -15.51
CA ARG A 255 27.30 -7.32 -14.63
C ARG A 255 27.74 -7.41 -13.16
N ALA A 256 28.15 -8.59 -12.69
CA ALA A 256 28.61 -8.83 -11.33
C ALA A 256 30.04 -8.32 -11.07
N ARG A 257 30.86 -8.16 -12.12
CA ARG A 257 32.21 -7.56 -12.04
C ARG A 257 32.21 -6.05 -11.83
N ARG A 258 31.08 -5.37 -11.99
CA ARG A 258 30.99 -3.92 -11.77
C ARG A 258 31.19 -3.64 -10.28
N THR A 259 32.17 -2.81 -9.94
CA THR A 259 32.34 -2.27 -8.60
C THR A 259 31.14 -1.38 -8.27
N VAL A 260 30.20 -1.91 -7.49
CA VAL A 260 29.05 -1.13 -7.04
C VAL A 260 29.45 -0.37 -5.78
N ILE A 261 29.69 0.93 -5.92
CA ILE A 261 29.85 1.83 -4.77
C ILE A 261 28.45 2.05 -4.17
N ARG A 262 28.17 1.40 -3.04
CA ARG A 262 26.84 1.36 -2.41
C ARG A 262 26.62 2.55 -1.46
N ASN A 263 26.45 3.75 -1.99
CA ASN A 263 26.20 4.93 -1.14
C ASN A 263 24.76 4.97 -0.61
N ARG A 264 23.76 4.65 -1.42
CA ARG A 264 22.33 4.69 -1.05
C ARG A 264 21.84 3.53 -0.17
N THR A 265 22.71 2.57 0.14
CA THR A 265 22.33 1.38 0.89
C THR A 265 23.23 1.13 2.10
N SER A 266 23.91 2.18 2.55
CA SER A 266 24.72 2.11 3.76
C SER A 266 23.81 1.72 4.94
N ARG A 267 24.31 0.80 5.76
CA ARG A 267 23.68 0.39 7.02
C ARG A 267 24.41 1.00 8.22
N ASP A 268 25.31 1.94 7.96
CA ASP A 268 26.06 2.62 9.00
C ASP A 268 25.12 3.48 9.84
N LEU A 269 25.17 3.28 11.15
CA LEU A 269 24.39 3.99 12.15
C LEU A 269 25.17 5.14 12.81
N SER A 270 26.44 5.36 12.45
CA SER A 270 27.31 6.35 13.10
C SER A 270 26.72 7.77 13.20
N LYS A 271 25.88 8.14 12.23
CA LYS A 271 25.15 9.43 12.16
C LYS A 271 23.65 9.24 12.00
N TYR A 272 23.12 8.09 12.39
CA TYR A 272 21.70 7.79 12.29
C TYR A 272 21.15 7.57 13.68
N ASP A 273 20.06 8.26 13.99
CA ASP A 273 19.30 8.04 15.20
C ASP A 273 17.82 8.19 14.89
N ALA A 274 16.99 7.55 15.72
CA ALA A 274 15.55 7.62 15.64
C ALA A 274 14.94 7.55 17.05
N TRP A 275 13.72 8.05 17.18
CA TRP A 275 13.00 8.07 18.45
C TRP A 275 11.52 7.82 18.23
N LEU A 276 10.83 7.38 19.28
CA LEU A 276 9.37 7.23 19.27
C LEU A 276 8.72 8.62 19.26
N ASN A 277 7.68 8.80 18.47
CA ASN A 277 6.93 10.05 18.36
C ASN A 277 5.44 9.78 18.57
N TYR A 278 4.78 10.66 19.33
CA TYR A 278 3.35 10.59 19.64
C TYR A 278 2.52 11.56 18.79
N ASP A 279 3.11 12.70 18.42
CA ASP A 279 2.44 13.81 17.76
C ASP A 279 2.55 13.75 16.24
N ARG A 280 3.74 13.44 15.70
CA ARG A 280 3.96 13.35 14.26
C ARG A 280 3.72 11.92 13.79
N GLN A 281 2.66 11.76 13.00
CA GLN A 281 2.17 10.45 12.59
C GLN A 281 2.17 10.32 11.08
N LEU A 282 2.40 9.11 10.58
CA LEU A 282 2.25 8.82 9.16
C LEU A 282 0.76 8.61 8.85
N MET A 283 0.16 9.51 8.07
CA MET A 283 -1.24 9.38 7.66
C MET A 283 -1.43 8.13 6.79
N LYS A 284 -2.26 7.20 7.25
CA LYS A 284 -2.65 5.98 6.55
C LYS A 284 -4.16 6.02 6.30
N THR A 285 -4.58 5.79 5.05
CA THR A 285 -6.00 5.70 4.70
C THR A 285 -6.59 4.31 4.97
N ALA A 286 -5.79 3.25 4.89
CA ALA A 286 -6.23 1.87 5.11
C ALA A 286 -5.07 0.95 5.51
N GLY A 287 -5.39 -0.20 6.12
CA GLY A 287 -4.40 -1.26 6.42
C GLY A 287 -3.77 -1.90 5.17
N LYS A 288 -4.41 -1.75 4.01
CA LYS A 288 -3.92 -2.25 2.71
C LYS A 288 -2.90 -1.33 2.02
N MET A 289 -2.53 -0.19 2.61
CA MET A 289 -1.55 0.71 2.03
C MET A 289 -0.23 -0.02 1.70
N THR A 290 0.47 0.41 0.65
CA THR A 290 1.70 -0.25 0.20
C THR A 290 2.70 -0.31 1.35
N CYS A 291 2.98 -1.53 1.80
CA CYS A 291 3.98 -1.79 2.82
C CYS A 291 5.37 -1.78 2.18
N ILE A 292 6.26 -0.93 2.68
CA ILE A 292 7.62 -0.80 2.17
C ILE A 292 8.44 -2.04 2.53
N ARG A 293 8.25 -2.53 3.76
CA ARG A 293 8.95 -3.73 4.23
C ARG A 293 8.18 -4.43 5.34
N LYS A 294 8.28 -5.76 5.35
CA LYS A 294 7.85 -6.59 6.47
C LYS A 294 9.06 -6.90 7.36
N ILE A 295 8.91 -6.75 8.68
CA ILE A 295 9.97 -6.99 9.66
C ILE A 295 9.47 -8.01 10.68
N MET A 296 10.27 -9.04 10.93
CA MET A 296 10.01 -10.02 11.99
C MET A 296 10.54 -9.47 13.31
N LEU A 297 9.66 -9.17 14.26
CA LEU A 297 9.97 -8.60 15.57
C LEU A 297 9.15 -9.33 16.65
N SER A 298 9.68 -9.43 17.86
CA SER A 298 8.92 -9.93 19.01
C SER A 298 8.04 -8.80 19.55
N PRO A 299 6.70 -8.98 19.61
CA PRO A 299 5.80 -7.96 20.18
C PRO A 299 6.15 -7.59 21.62
N ALA A 300 6.50 -8.58 22.46
CA ALA A 300 6.88 -8.33 23.85
C ALA A 300 8.13 -7.45 23.98
N LEU A 301 9.11 -7.62 23.09
CA LEU A 301 10.31 -6.77 23.09
C LEU A 301 9.99 -5.34 22.65
N LEU A 302 9.02 -5.13 21.75
CA LEU A 302 8.56 -3.79 21.40
C LEU A 302 7.92 -3.09 22.60
N VAL A 303 7.03 -3.80 23.31
CA VAL A 303 6.40 -3.27 24.53
C VAL A 303 7.46 -2.96 25.61
N LYS A 304 8.41 -3.88 25.81
CA LYS A 304 9.50 -3.66 26.76
C LYS A 304 10.36 -2.45 26.41
N ALA A 305 10.62 -2.19 25.12
CA ALA A 305 11.47 -1.10 24.67
C ALA A 305 10.78 0.27 24.58
N PHE A 306 9.51 0.29 24.22
CA PHE A 306 8.80 1.51 23.84
C PHE A 306 7.47 1.74 24.59
N GLY A 307 7.10 0.84 25.50
CA GLY A 307 5.80 0.86 26.20
C GLY A 307 4.66 0.27 25.37
N GLN A 308 3.43 0.30 25.88
CA GLN A 308 2.27 -0.17 25.12
C GLN A 308 2.10 0.58 23.78
N PRO A 309 1.73 -0.13 22.70
CA PRO A 309 1.47 0.49 21.41
C PRO A 309 0.22 1.36 21.43
N HIS A 310 0.16 2.36 20.56
CA HIS A 310 -1.09 3.07 20.29
C HIS A 310 -2.08 2.16 19.60
N ARG A 311 -3.38 2.41 19.82
CA ARG A 311 -4.42 1.76 19.04
C ARG A 311 -4.20 2.03 17.56
N SER A 312 -4.15 0.96 16.76
CA SER A 312 -3.89 1.09 15.33
C SER A 312 -4.92 1.96 14.61
N ARG A 313 -4.44 2.91 13.81
CA ARG A 313 -5.24 3.69 12.84
C ARG A 313 -5.74 2.86 11.66
N THR A 314 -5.33 1.61 11.49
CA THR A 314 -5.78 0.74 10.39
C THR A 314 -7.10 0.01 10.68
N ALA A 315 -7.95 0.57 11.54
CA ALA A 315 -9.22 -0.01 11.97
C ALA A 315 -9.05 -1.48 12.43
N TYR A 316 -9.82 -2.41 11.87
CA TYR A 316 -9.79 -3.83 12.23
C TYR A 316 -8.56 -4.59 11.70
N ASP A 317 -7.77 -4.00 10.81
CA ASP A 317 -6.62 -4.70 10.22
C ASP A 317 -5.42 -4.79 11.16
N GLY A 318 -5.35 -3.98 12.23
CA GLY A 318 -4.24 -3.99 13.20
C GLY A 318 -4.74 -3.65 14.60
N THR A 319 -3.99 -4.06 15.61
CA THR A 319 -4.32 -3.84 17.02
C THR A 319 -3.50 -2.72 17.64
N GLY A 320 -2.22 -2.63 17.28
CA GLY A 320 -1.30 -1.67 17.83
C GLY A 320 -0.31 -1.13 16.81
N GLU A 321 0.11 0.12 17.01
CA GLU A 321 1.12 0.76 16.20
C GLU A 321 2.10 1.63 17.00
N TYR A 322 3.27 1.83 16.42
CA TYR A 322 4.28 2.76 16.90
C TYR A 322 4.68 3.70 15.76
N ASP A 323 4.74 4.99 16.06
CA ASP A 323 5.26 6.01 15.17
C ASP A 323 6.66 6.43 15.63
N PHE A 324 7.58 6.50 14.69
CA PHE A 324 8.96 6.90 14.94
C PHE A 324 9.34 8.03 14.00
N GLU A 325 10.36 8.77 14.40
CA GLU A 325 10.99 9.81 13.60
C GLU A 325 12.50 9.64 13.63
N ASP A 326 13.18 9.91 12.51
CA ASP A 326 14.63 9.92 12.44
C ASP A 326 15.23 11.33 12.48
N ASN A 327 16.56 11.41 12.53
CA ASN A 327 17.29 12.67 12.49
C ASN A 327 17.15 13.48 11.19
N ASN A 328 16.56 12.92 10.12
CA ASN A 328 16.22 13.64 8.89
C ASN A 328 14.75 14.10 8.87
N LEU A 329 14.04 13.93 10.00
CA LEU A 329 12.61 14.22 10.17
C LEU A 329 11.71 13.33 9.30
N ASP A 330 12.22 12.17 8.89
CA ASP A 330 11.42 11.14 8.21
C ASP A 330 10.63 10.33 9.23
N ILE A 331 9.34 10.16 8.94
CA ILE A 331 8.40 9.47 9.82
C ILE A 331 8.31 8.00 9.40
N PHE A 332 8.35 7.11 10.37
CA PHE A 332 8.18 5.68 10.20
C PHE A 332 6.98 5.21 11.04
N ASN A 333 6.23 4.25 10.53
CA ASN A 333 5.16 3.60 11.26
C ASN A 333 5.31 2.09 11.17
N ILE A 334 5.28 1.42 12.32
CA ILE A 334 5.17 -0.04 12.39
C ILE A 334 3.86 -0.43 13.04
N HIS A 335 3.19 -1.43 12.47
CA HIS A 335 1.96 -1.99 13.05
C HIS A 335 1.83 -3.48 12.73
N ASP A 336 1.07 -4.19 13.56
CA ASP A 336 0.66 -5.55 13.29
C ASP A 336 -0.41 -5.59 12.20
N TYR A 337 -0.48 -6.69 11.43
CA TYR A 337 -1.48 -6.82 10.37
C TYR A 337 -2.19 -8.17 10.43
N ARG A 338 -3.44 -8.15 10.90
CA ARG A 338 -4.36 -9.31 10.98
C ARG A 338 -3.75 -10.47 11.76
N LYS A 339 -3.13 -10.17 12.89
CA LYS A 339 -2.41 -11.13 13.73
C LYS A 339 -3.17 -11.60 14.97
N THR A 340 -4.32 -11.00 15.24
CA THR A 340 -5.10 -11.24 16.46
C THR A 340 -6.55 -11.59 16.15
N GLU A 341 -7.27 -12.03 17.17
CA GLU A 341 -8.72 -12.26 17.12
C GLU A 341 -9.54 -11.02 16.70
N MET A 342 -9.01 -9.80 16.87
CA MET A 342 -9.73 -8.57 16.49
C MET A 342 -10.12 -8.55 15.01
N TYR A 343 -9.30 -9.13 14.14
CA TYR A 343 -9.60 -9.27 12.73
C TYR A 343 -10.33 -10.59 12.42
N HIS A 344 -9.90 -11.70 13.04
CA HIS A 344 -10.35 -13.05 12.68
C HIS A 344 -11.60 -13.52 13.44
N GLY A 345 -12.06 -12.73 14.42
CA GLY A 345 -13.14 -13.08 15.34
C GLY A 345 -12.62 -13.79 16.61
N LEU A 346 -13.46 -13.79 17.64
CA LEU A 346 -13.18 -14.45 18.92
C LEU A 346 -12.90 -15.95 18.70
N PRO A 347 -11.89 -16.52 19.38
CA PRO A 347 -11.58 -17.93 19.29
C PRO A 347 -12.74 -18.77 19.83
N ARG A 348 -12.92 -19.95 19.25
CA ARG A 348 -13.87 -20.96 19.74
C ARG A 348 -13.18 -21.92 20.70
N ASP A 349 -13.95 -22.84 21.27
CA ASP A 349 -13.42 -23.91 22.12
C ASP A 349 -12.38 -24.76 21.37
N ASP A 350 -11.38 -25.27 22.09
CA ASP A 350 -10.26 -26.01 21.50
C ASP A 350 -10.69 -27.25 20.70
N GLU A 351 -11.80 -27.90 21.10
CA GLU A 351 -12.39 -29.01 20.34
C GLU A 351 -12.77 -28.65 18.91
N TYR A 352 -13.17 -27.39 18.66
CA TYR A 352 -13.51 -26.91 17.33
C TYR A 352 -12.29 -27.00 16.41
N TYR A 353 -11.13 -26.51 16.86
CA TYR A 353 -9.91 -26.50 16.05
C TYR A 353 -9.32 -27.90 15.83
N VAL A 354 -9.51 -28.83 16.77
CA VAL A 354 -9.16 -30.24 16.55
C VAL A 354 -10.04 -30.85 15.44
N LYS A 355 -11.33 -30.52 15.40
CA LYS A 355 -12.25 -30.95 14.33
C LYS A 355 -11.91 -30.30 12.98
N GLU A 356 -11.44 -29.05 12.97
CA GLU A 356 -10.99 -28.33 11.76
C GLU A 356 -9.86 -29.07 11.02
N LEU A 357 -8.99 -29.81 11.72
CA LEU A 357 -7.92 -30.58 11.08
C LEU A 357 -8.44 -31.62 10.08
N LYS A 358 -9.69 -32.07 10.22
CA LYS A 358 -10.34 -32.99 9.25
C LYS A 358 -10.80 -32.30 7.98
N LYS A 359 -10.99 -30.97 8.00
CA LYS A 359 -11.39 -30.20 6.81
C LYS A 359 -10.20 -30.02 5.85
N PRO A 360 -10.46 -29.76 4.55
CA PRO A 360 -9.42 -29.37 3.61
C PRO A 360 -8.69 -28.08 4.05
N PRO A 361 -7.38 -27.92 3.78
CA PRO A 361 -6.58 -26.79 4.28
C PRO A 361 -7.18 -25.39 4.06
N HIS A 362 -7.84 -25.14 2.92
CA HIS A 362 -8.43 -23.84 2.58
C HIS A 362 -9.70 -23.49 3.38
N LYS A 363 -10.30 -24.47 4.08
CA LYS A 363 -11.47 -24.26 4.95
C LYS A 363 -11.10 -24.28 6.43
N ARG A 364 -9.84 -24.56 6.77
CA ARG A 364 -9.39 -24.64 8.15
C ARG A 364 -9.29 -23.23 8.73
N GLU A 365 -9.96 -23.01 9.83
CA GLU A 365 -9.78 -21.80 10.63
C GLU A 365 -8.65 -22.01 11.63
N LYS A 366 -7.75 -21.03 11.75
CA LYS A 366 -6.67 -21.03 12.73
C LYS A 366 -7.16 -20.36 14.01
N LYS A 367 -6.75 -20.86 15.18
CA LYS A 367 -6.86 -20.13 16.45
C LYS A 367 -5.88 -18.95 16.44
N TRP A 368 -6.39 -17.75 16.66
CA TRP A 368 -5.59 -16.53 16.74
C TRP A 368 -5.51 -16.07 18.20
N PRO A 369 -4.38 -15.47 18.63
CA PRO A 369 -4.21 -14.99 19.99
C PRO A 369 -5.11 -13.79 20.28
N THR A 370 -5.40 -13.58 21.56
CA THR A 370 -5.98 -12.32 22.04
C THR A 370 -4.99 -11.17 21.83
N ILE A 371 -5.44 -9.92 21.97
CA ILE A 371 -4.58 -8.74 21.83
C ILE A 371 -3.47 -8.77 22.89
N GLU A 372 -3.81 -9.07 24.13
CA GLU A 372 -2.88 -9.16 25.25
C GLU A 372 -1.88 -10.30 25.07
N GLU A 373 -2.34 -11.49 24.67
CA GLU A 373 -1.47 -12.63 24.37
C GLU A 373 -0.50 -12.33 23.23
N PHE A 374 -0.95 -11.61 22.19
CA PHE A 374 -0.11 -11.23 21.06
C PHE A 374 1.00 -10.28 21.50
N TRP A 375 0.67 -9.22 22.25
CA TRP A 375 1.65 -8.23 22.70
C TRP A 375 2.56 -8.74 23.82
N ALA A 376 2.14 -9.77 24.57
CA ALA A 376 2.99 -10.50 25.51
C ALA A 376 3.84 -11.60 24.85
N SER A 377 3.64 -11.88 23.56
CA SER A 377 4.34 -12.97 22.86
C SER A 377 5.82 -12.65 22.64
N THR A 378 6.68 -13.63 22.98
CA THR A 378 8.12 -13.58 22.69
C THR A 378 8.44 -14.04 21.26
N GLU A 379 7.51 -14.73 20.59
CA GLU A 379 7.73 -15.25 19.24
C GLU A 379 7.83 -14.12 18.20
N PRO A 380 8.79 -14.16 17.27
CA PRO A 380 8.87 -13.16 16.20
C PRO A 380 7.63 -13.18 15.30
N GLN A 381 6.92 -12.05 15.24
CA GLN A 381 5.77 -11.82 14.39
C GLN A 381 6.07 -10.82 13.27
N GLU A 382 5.31 -10.91 12.18
CA GLU A 382 5.47 -10.02 11.04
C GLU A 382 4.77 -8.67 11.30
N PHE A 383 5.56 -7.60 11.34
CA PHE A 383 5.11 -6.20 11.38
C PHE A 383 5.27 -5.54 10.02
N ARG A 384 4.31 -4.68 9.65
CA ARG A 384 4.38 -3.87 8.44
C ARG A 384 5.06 -2.54 8.74
N LEU A 385 6.11 -2.23 7.98
CA LEU A 385 6.79 -0.94 8.02
C LEU A 385 6.30 -0.04 6.88
N HIS A 386 5.92 1.17 7.25
CA HIS A 386 5.66 2.30 6.36
C HIS A 386 6.60 3.44 6.71
N CYS A 387 6.92 4.30 5.74
CA CYS A 387 7.68 5.52 5.98
C CYS A 387 7.28 6.60 4.98
N SER A 388 7.75 7.82 5.24
CA SER A 388 7.73 8.93 4.28
C SER A 388 8.41 8.53 2.95
N HIS A 389 8.20 9.33 1.90
CA HIS A 389 8.73 9.05 0.56
C HIS A 389 10.27 8.91 0.51
N HIS A 390 10.99 9.56 1.43
CA HIS A 390 12.44 9.60 1.45
C HIS A 390 13.10 8.88 2.64
N GLY A 391 12.32 8.30 3.55
CA GLY A 391 12.84 7.61 4.73
C GLY A 391 13.80 6.47 4.42
N ASP A 392 14.98 6.47 5.05
CA ASP A 392 15.96 5.38 4.95
C ASP A 392 15.54 4.18 5.82
N PHE A 393 14.52 3.46 5.36
CA PHE A 393 13.96 2.30 6.05
C PHE A 393 14.99 1.19 6.33
N ARG A 394 16.14 1.20 5.63
CA ARG A 394 17.20 0.20 5.84
C ARG A 394 17.99 0.52 7.09
N LYS A 395 18.35 1.78 7.30
CA LYS A 395 18.98 2.23 8.55
C LYS A 395 18.00 2.13 9.71
N PHE A 396 16.76 2.58 9.54
CA PHE A 396 15.71 2.43 10.55
C PHE A 396 15.58 0.98 11.03
N ARG A 397 15.55 0.01 10.11
CA ARG A 397 15.47 -1.42 10.47
C ARG A 397 16.69 -1.91 11.25
N VAL A 398 17.90 -1.43 10.92
CA VAL A 398 19.14 -1.84 11.60
C VAL A 398 19.19 -1.21 12.99
N TRP A 399 18.84 0.08 13.09
CA TRP A 399 18.66 0.80 14.36
C TRP A 399 17.65 0.09 15.26
N LEU A 400 16.42 -0.14 14.76
CA LEU A 400 15.34 -0.75 15.55
C LEU A 400 15.75 -2.13 16.09
N LYS A 401 16.41 -2.96 15.28
CA LYS A 401 16.91 -4.27 15.73
C LYS A 401 17.99 -4.14 16.80
N LYS A 402 18.94 -3.24 16.60
CA LYS A 402 20.00 -2.97 17.57
C LYS A 402 19.42 -2.47 18.90
N THR A 403 18.49 -1.52 18.87
CA THR A 403 17.79 -1.02 20.06
C THR A 403 17.05 -2.13 20.79
N LEU A 404 16.35 -3.01 20.05
CA LEU A 404 15.64 -4.15 20.65
C LEU A 404 16.59 -5.20 21.23
N GLU A 405 17.75 -5.43 20.61
CA GLU A 405 18.81 -6.30 21.14
C GLU A 405 19.38 -5.71 22.45
N GLU A 406 19.67 -4.41 22.50
CA GLU A 406 20.15 -3.72 23.71
C GLU A 406 19.11 -3.74 24.84
N VAL A 407 17.82 -3.58 24.54
CA VAL A 407 16.74 -3.65 25.54
C VAL A 407 16.44 -5.09 25.97
N ALA A 408 16.65 -6.08 25.11
CA ALA A 408 16.48 -7.48 25.49
C ALA A 408 17.40 -7.86 26.66
N GLU A 409 18.60 -7.27 26.71
CA GLU A 409 19.58 -7.46 27.78
C GLU A 409 19.28 -6.69 29.08
N LYS A 410 18.47 -5.61 29.01
CA LYS A 410 18.08 -4.84 30.20
C LYS A 410 17.08 -5.62 31.05
N GLU A 411 17.13 -5.50 32.38
CA GLU A 411 16.14 -6.16 33.25
C GLU A 411 14.80 -5.41 33.26
N LEU A 412 14.85 -4.08 33.30
CA LEU A 412 13.67 -3.22 33.42
C LEU A 412 13.00 -2.97 32.07
N SER A 413 11.66 -2.89 32.06
CA SER A 413 10.90 -2.41 30.91
C SER A 413 10.81 -0.88 30.89
N TYR A 414 10.43 -0.32 29.75
CA TYR A 414 10.16 1.11 29.60
C TYR A 414 9.16 1.61 30.66
N GLU A 415 8.10 0.85 30.91
CA GLU A 415 7.10 1.23 31.92
C GLU A 415 7.68 1.20 33.33
N ASP A 416 8.54 0.23 33.66
CA ASP A 416 9.21 0.18 34.96
C ASP A 416 10.17 1.37 35.17
N GLU A 417 10.76 1.91 34.11
CA GLU A 417 11.62 3.10 34.16
C GLU A 417 10.83 4.42 34.27
N VAL A 418 9.64 4.47 33.66
CA VAL A 418 8.82 5.69 33.55
C VAL A 418 7.86 5.83 34.73
N MET A 419 7.24 4.73 35.16
CA MET A 419 6.24 4.75 36.24
C MET A 419 6.77 5.38 37.53
N PRO A 420 8.00 5.11 38.01
CA PRO A 420 8.52 5.78 39.21
C PRO A 420 8.75 7.28 39.03
N LYS A 421 9.10 7.73 37.82
CA LYS A 421 9.37 9.16 37.53
C LYS A 421 8.10 9.99 37.57
N PHE A 422 7.01 9.43 37.08
CA PHE A 422 5.73 10.13 36.90
C PHE A 422 4.62 9.60 37.82
N LYS A 423 4.94 8.73 38.79
CA LYS A 423 3.96 8.13 39.70
C LYS A 423 3.05 9.16 40.36
N ASN A 424 3.60 10.32 40.71
CA ASN A 424 2.88 11.41 41.38
C ASN A 424 2.05 12.27 40.42
N GLU A 425 2.21 12.09 39.10
CA GLU A 425 1.50 12.84 38.05
C GLU A 425 0.40 11.99 37.39
N PHE A 426 0.57 10.66 37.38
CA PHE A 426 -0.44 9.71 36.94
C PHE A 426 -1.47 9.45 38.05
N ASP A 427 -2.41 10.38 38.23
CA ASP A 427 -3.60 10.17 39.04
C ASP A 427 -4.84 10.09 38.13
N LEU A 428 -5.36 8.87 37.96
CA LEU A 428 -6.73 8.71 37.50
C LEU A 428 -7.61 9.05 38.71
N CYS A 429 -8.15 10.27 38.77
CA CYS A 429 -9.06 10.76 39.82
C CYS A 429 -10.38 9.94 39.98
N LEU A 430 -10.42 8.73 39.46
CA LEU A 430 -11.31 7.63 39.87
C LEU A 430 -10.79 6.93 41.15
N GLY A 431 -9.75 7.50 41.78
CA GLY A 431 -8.89 6.95 42.81
C GLY A 431 -9.55 6.42 44.08
N ASP A 432 -8.74 5.66 44.81
CA ASP A 432 -9.04 5.09 46.11
C ASP A 432 -9.71 6.12 47.01
N TYR A 433 -10.91 5.81 47.51
CA TYR A 433 -11.71 6.69 48.37
C TYR A 433 -10.92 7.18 49.61
N ASN A 434 -9.89 6.44 50.01
CA ASN A 434 -9.03 6.78 51.14
C ASN A 434 -7.97 7.85 50.81
N GLU A 435 -7.67 8.08 49.52
CA GLU A 435 -6.70 9.08 49.11
C GLU A 435 -7.33 10.47 49.10
N LYS A 436 -6.74 11.39 49.87
CA LYS A 436 -7.15 12.79 49.87
C LYS A 436 -6.46 13.51 48.71
N GLY A 437 -7.18 13.63 47.59
CA GLY A 437 -6.73 14.43 46.46
C GLY A 437 -6.38 15.86 46.86
N VAL A 438 -5.30 16.40 46.29
CA VAL A 438 -4.91 17.79 46.47
C VAL A 438 -5.45 18.61 45.31
N VAL A 439 -6.23 19.65 45.60
CA VAL A 439 -6.73 20.55 44.55
C VAL A 439 -5.56 21.25 43.89
N ASN A 440 -5.39 21.04 42.58
CA ASN A 440 -4.39 21.75 41.80
C ASN A 440 -4.77 23.23 41.70
N LYS A 441 -4.02 24.09 42.39
CA LYS A 441 -4.17 25.55 42.35
C LYS A 441 -3.21 26.20 41.36
N ASN A 442 -2.36 25.42 40.70
CA ASN A 442 -1.29 25.92 39.83
C ASN A 442 -1.77 25.94 38.37
N PHE A 443 -2.49 27.00 37.99
CA PHE A 443 -3.05 27.09 36.64
C PHE A 443 -1.97 27.42 35.61
N ALA A 444 -1.88 26.62 34.55
CA ALA A 444 -0.91 26.83 33.47
C ALA A 444 -1.03 28.23 32.84
N VAL A 445 -2.25 28.76 32.70
CA VAL A 445 -2.50 30.11 32.14
C VAL A 445 -1.85 31.24 32.94
N VAL A 446 -1.58 31.02 34.22
CA VAL A 446 -0.94 32.02 35.10
C VAL A 446 0.59 31.93 35.02
N ASN A 447 1.12 30.75 34.75
CA ASN A 447 2.57 30.49 34.80
C ASN A 447 3.25 30.42 33.43
N MET A 448 2.49 30.13 32.38
CA MET A 448 3.02 29.91 31.03
C MET A 448 2.33 30.83 30.05
N ASP A 449 3.13 31.67 29.42
CA ASP A 449 2.77 32.52 28.28
C ASP A 449 3.84 32.39 27.19
N PHE A 450 3.75 33.20 26.12
CA PHE A 450 4.76 33.16 25.06
C PHE A 450 6.14 33.64 25.53
N THR A 451 6.22 34.45 26.58
CA THR A 451 7.49 34.99 27.11
C THR A 451 8.37 33.89 27.69
N TYR A 452 7.76 32.83 28.24
CA TYR A 452 8.47 31.65 28.72
C TYR A 452 9.35 30.99 27.65
N PHE A 453 8.95 31.09 26.37
CA PHE A 453 9.66 30.48 25.24
C PHE A 453 10.66 31.44 24.56
N MET A 454 10.71 32.70 24.99
CA MET A 454 11.60 33.71 24.41
C MET A 454 12.94 33.77 25.17
N LYS A 455 14.00 34.14 24.46
CA LYS A 455 15.27 34.47 25.13
C LYS A 455 15.17 35.83 25.82
N GLU A 456 15.91 36.01 26.92
CA GLU A 456 15.94 37.27 27.67
C GLU A 456 16.27 38.49 26.78
N ASP A 457 17.12 38.32 25.77
CA ASP A 457 17.50 39.40 24.84
C ASP A 457 16.43 39.73 23.80
N GLU A 458 15.54 38.79 23.48
CA GLU A 458 14.38 39.02 22.61
C GLU A 458 13.27 39.72 23.39
N LEU A 459 13.08 39.34 24.65
CA LEU A 459 12.17 39.98 25.60
C LEU A 459 12.48 41.47 25.81
N LYS A 460 13.77 41.84 25.93
CA LYS A 460 14.18 43.25 26.04
C LYS A 460 13.82 44.11 24.82
N LYS A 461 13.62 43.49 23.65
CA LYS A 461 13.25 44.19 22.41
C LYS A 461 11.74 44.40 22.27
N TYR A 462 10.93 43.70 23.06
CA TYR A 462 9.49 43.86 23.06
C TYR A 462 9.08 45.13 23.82
N SER A 463 8.11 45.86 23.28
CA SER A 463 7.51 46.99 24.00
C SER A 463 6.71 46.47 25.19
N GLN A 464 6.79 47.17 26.32
CA GLN A 464 6.07 46.78 27.54
C GLN A 464 4.55 46.66 27.33
N GLU A 465 3.98 47.42 26.39
CA GLU A 465 2.55 47.38 26.02
C GLU A 465 2.13 46.08 25.32
N LEU A 466 3.07 45.32 24.74
CA LEU A 466 2.80 44.04 24.06
C LEU A 466 3.03 42.84 24.98
N LEU A 467 3.56 43.07 26.18
CA LEU A 467 3.73 42.01 27.16
C LEU A 467 2.36 41.66 27.75
N PRO A 468 2.06 40.36 27.91
CA PRO A 468 0.80 39.94 28.48
C PRO A 468 0.70 40.44 29.93
N GLU A 469 -0.47 40.93 30.30
CA GLU A 469 -0.72 41.30 31.69
C GLU A 469 -0.65 40.05 32.57
N GLN A 470 0.04 40.16 33.71
CA GLN A 470 0.17 39.05 34.63
C GLN A 470 -1.21 38.73 35.24
N ILE A 471 -1.78 37.61 34.83
CA ILE A 471 -3.07 37.16 35.32
C ILE A 471 -2.93 36.80 36.80
N THR A 472 -3.58 37.57 37.69
CA THR A 472 -3.64 37.21 39.11
C THR A 472 -4.69 36.13 39.32
N TYR A 473 -4.41 35.18 40.21
CA TYR A 473 -5.39 34.18 40.61
C TYR A 473 -6.71 34.85 41.05
N PRO A 474 -7.87 34.33 40.62
CA PRO A 474 -9.14 34.79 41.15
C PRO A 474 -9.07 34.65 42.67
N LYS A 475 -9.26 35.75 43.40
CA LYS A 475 -9.42 35.67 44.84
C LYS A 475 -10.69 34.86 45.08
N TYR A 476 -10.53 33.63 45.56
CA TYR A 476 -11.68 32.81 45.95
C TYR A 476 -12.57 33.64 46.87
N PHE A 477 -13.89 33.51 46.69
CA PHE A 477 -14.82 34.09 47.63
C PHE A 477 -14.49 33.50 49.00
N ASP A 478 -14.02 34.35 49.91
CA ASP A 478 -13.65 33.93 51.24
C ASP A 478 -14.94 33.51 51.95
N SER A 479 -15.18 32.20 52.01
CA SER A 479 -16.41 31.65 52.60
C SER A 479 -16.52 31.96 54.09
N SER A 480 -15.43 32.37 54.75
CA SER A 480 -15.47 32.90 56.11
C SER A 480 -16.08 34.31 56.20
N LYS A 481 -16.04 35.07 55.10
CA LYS A 481 -16.73 36.38 54.95
C LYS A 481 -18.13 36.24 54.35
N ALA A 482 -18.56 35.03 54.03
CA ALA A 482 -19.89 34.79 53.52
C ALA A 482 -20.91 34.89 54.67
N GLU A 483 -21.64 35.99 54.75
CA GLU A 483 -22.83 36.06 55.61
C GLU A 483 -23.97 35.25 54.97
N ARG A 484 -24.60 34.36 55.75
CA ARG A 484 -25.85 33.73 55.35
C ARG A 484 -26.95 34.78 55.35
N ILE A 485 -27.29 35.29 54.17
CA ILE A 485 -28.44 36.16 54.00
C ILE A 485 -29.69 35.28 53.93
N TYR A 486 -30.52 35.35 54.97
CA TYR A 486 -31.86 34.77 54.93
C TYR A 486 -32.79 35.75 54.24
N ILE A 487 -33.06 35.53 52.95
CA ILE A 487 -34.02 36.34 52.21
C ILE A 487 -35.39 35.66 52.33
N THR A 488 -36.38 36.39 52.86
CA THR A 488 -37.77 35.94 52.91
C THR A 488 -38.38 35.96 51.51
N GLN A 489 -39.42 35.15 51.29
CA GLN A 489 -40.07 35.05 49.99
C GLN A 489 -40.65 36.39 49.51
N GLU A 490 -41.13 37.23 50.44
CA GLU A 490 -41.62 38.58 50.17
C GLU A 490 -40.50 39.52 49.69
N GLU A 491 -39.29 39.39 50.24
CA GLU A 491 -38.17 40.25 49.87
C GLU A 491 -37.54 39.85 48.52
N ILE A 492 -37.65 38.56 48.14
CA ILE A 492 -37.35 38.11 46.78
C ILE A 492 -38.32 38.77 45.79
N LEU A 493 -39.62 38.76 46.07
CA LEU A 493 -40.63 39.37 45.20
C LEU A 493 -40.38 40.87 45.03
N ARG A 494 -40.05 41.59 46.11
CA ARG A 494 -39.74 43.01 46.05
C ARG A 494 -38.52 43.32 45.18
N ARG A 495 -37.44 42.52 45.28
CA ARG A 495 -36.23 42.69 44.45
C ARG A 495 -36.49 42.39 42.97
N VAL A 496 -37.36 41.42 42.68
CA VAL A 496 -37.76 41.11 41.30
C VAL A 496 -38.56 42.28 40.70
N GLU A 497 -39.46 42.89 41.46
CA GLU A 497 -40.20 44.08 41.01
C GLU A 497 -39.26 45.28 40.79
N GLU A 498 -38.34 45.54 41.72
CA GLU A 498 -37.33 46.62 41.60
C GLU A 498 -36.40 46.42 40.38
N GLU A 499 -36.00 45.19 40.06
CA GLU A 499 -35.22 44.91 38.83
C GLU A 499 -36.07 45.02 37.56
N GLN A 500 -37.33 44.59 37.58
CA GLN A 500 -38.25 44.77 36.46
C GLN A 500 -38.51 46.25 36.17
N GLU A 501 -38.59 47.10 37.19
CA GLU A 501 -38.69 48.55 37.01
C GLU A 501 -37.39 49.17 36.47
N LYS A 502 -36.22 48.73 36.96
CA LYS A 502 -34.93 49.16 36.41
C LYS A 502 -34.78 48.77 34.93
N MET A 503 -35.21 47.56 34.57
CA MET A 503 -35.20 47.07 33.18
C MET A 503 -36.20 47.80 32.28
N LYS A 504 -37.28 48.38 32.82
CA LYS A 504 -38.21 49.23 32.07
C LYS A 504 -37.68 50.65 31.85
N ASN A 505 -36.73 51.09 32.67
CA ASN A 505 -36.11 52.41 32.59
C ASN A 505 -34.80 52.43 31.78
N ILE A 506 -34.30 51.28 31.35
CA ILE A 506 -33.23 51.09 30.36
C ILE A 506 -33.89 50.91 29.00
#